data_AF-A0A7C4F3F5-F1
#
_entry.id   AF-A0A7C4F3F5-F1
#
_cell.length_a   1.000
_cell.length_b   1.000
_cell.length_c   1.000
_cell.angle_alpha   90.00
_cell.angle_beta   90.00
_cell.angle_gamma   90.00
#
_symmetry.space_group_name_H-M   'P 1'
#
loop_
_entity.id
_entity.type
_entity.pdbx_description
1 polymer ?
#
loop_
_entity_poly.entity_id
_entity_poly.type
_entity_poly.pdbx_seq_one_letter_code
_entity_poly.pdbx_strand_id
1 'polypeptide(L)'
;PRTERGVARLAPMTVKGRVTHPPRVEKKIGKEINRKEYRKAFLSALSAVFRKEVVENRGHRPGSASIPIVFTKEFENVSKTREVVGLLEKIGLKQELERVYSRPRVRCGKSSWRGRRLRRRVGPLIVVSNHRASIVKAASGIPGVDVRTPEKLSIMDLAPGGMPGRLTVWTLPALEGVVKRVRKYVAE
;
A
#
# COMPACT_ATOMS: atom_id res chain seq x y z
N PRO A 1 -51.72 3.52 1.83
CA PRO A 1 -50.50 4.32 2.06
C PRO A 1 -50.41 5.53 1.09
N ARG A 2 -51.31 6.49 1.29
CA ARG A 2 -51.28 7.80 0.60
C ARG A 2 -51.20 8.87 1.68
N THR A 3 -50.53 9.98 1.43
CA THR A 3 -50.58 11.14 2.33
C THR A 3 -51.99 11.76 2.30
N GLU A 4 -52.28 12.66 3.24
CA GLU A 4 -53.55 13.43 3.29
C GLU A 4 -53.90 14.12 1.96
N ARG A 5 -52.89 14.48 1.17
CA ARG A 5 -53.04 15.06 -0.19
C ARG A 5 -53.22 14.03 -1.32
N GLY A 6 -53.50 12.76 -1.01
CA GLY A 6 -53.70 11.69 -2.01
C GLY A 6 -52.44 11.13 -2.68
N VAL A 7 -51.25 11.69 -2.42
CA VAL A 7 -49.98 11.22 -3.03
C VAL A 7 -49.56 9.87 -2.47
N ALA A 8 -49.30 8.90 -3.34
CA ALA A 8 -48.78 7.59 -2.94
C ALA A 8 -47.36 7.71 -2.36
N ARG A 9 -47.16 7.18 -1.16
CA ARG A 9 -45.85 7.03 -0.50
C ARG A 9 -45.70 5.62 0.05
N LEU A 10 -44.54 5.29 0.60
CA LEU A 10 -44.20 3.99 1.23
C LEU A 10 -44.03 2.80 0.26
N ALA A 11 -44.67 2.80 -0.91
CA ALA A 11 -44.43 1.78 -1.92
C ALA A 11 -43.11 2.05 -2.68
N PRO A 12 -42.31 1.03 -3.02
CA PRO A 12 -41.01 1.23 -3.63
C PRO A 12 -41.04 1.77 -5.06
N MET A 13 -42.13 1.54 -5.77
CA MET A 13 -42.33 2.04 -7.14
C MET A 13 -42.73 3.52 -7.20
N THR A 14 -42.83 4.20 -6.06
CA THR A 14 -43.28 5.60 -5.96
C THR A 14 -42.12 6.55 -5.73
N VAL A 15 -42.20 7.78 -6.29
CA VAL A 15 -41.21 8.83 -6.05
C VAL A 15 -41.21 9.21 -4.57
N LYS A 16 -40.04 9.21 -3.92
CA LYS A 16 -39.85 9.35 -2.45
C LYS A 16 -40.45 8.20 -1.61
N GLY A 17 -40.73 7.04 -2.23
CA GLY A 17 -41.04 5.79 -1.55
C GLY A 17 -39.81 5.13 -0.92
N ARG A 18 -40.03 4.03 -0.18
CA ARG A 18 -38.93 3.24 0.41
C ARG A 18 -38.17 2.47 -0.68
N VAL A 19 -36.86 2.29 -0.56
CA VAL A 19 -36.11 1.46 -1.50
C VAL A 19 -36.41 -0.04 -1.24
N THR A 20 -36.63 -0.84 -2.28
CA THR A 20 -36.73 -2.31 -2.15
C THR A 20 -35.33 -2.86 -1.86
N HIS A 21 -35.14 -3.50 -0.70
CA HIS A 21 -33.84 -3.96 -0.19
C HIS A 21 -32.82 -2.81 0.05
N PRO A 22 -33.09 -1.91 1.02
CA PRO A 22 -32.15 -0.86 1.36
C PRO A 22 -30.84 -1.46 1.94
N PRO A 23 -29.71 -0.75 1.83
CA PRO A 23 -28.48 -1.17 2.49
C PRO A 23 -28.70 -1.22 4.00
N ARG A 24 -28.48 -2.40 4.59
CA ARG A 24 -28.59 -2.62 6.04
C ARG A 24 -27.22 -2.63 6.70
N VAL A 25 -27.18 -2.21 7.95
CA VAL A 25 -25.97 -2.27 8.80
C VAL A 25 -25.52 -3.72 9.01
N GLU A 26 -26.46 -4.67 9.02
CA GLU A 26 -26.24 -6.11 9.18
C GLU A 26 -25.43 -6.75 8.05
N LYS A 27 -25.21 -6.05 6.94
CA LYS A 27 -24.48 -6.60 5.79
C LYS A 27 -23.04 -6.93 6.20
N LYS A 28 -22.65 -8.20 6.10
CA LYS A 28 -21.26 -8.64 6.29
C LYS A 28 -20.38 -8.11 5.14
N ILE A 29 -19.56 -7.09 5.42
CA ILE A 29 -18.65 -6.45 4.44
C ILE A 29 -17.30 -7.16 4.37
N GLY A 30 -16.77 -7.57 5.52
CA GLY A 30 -15.50 -8.31 5.60
C GLY A 30 -15.66 -9.75 5.13
N LYS A 31 -14.63 -10.25 4.46
CA LYS A 31 -14.49 -11.68 4.11
C LYS A 31 -13.30 -12.26 4.84
N GLU A 32 -13.49 -13.39 5.48
CA GLU A 32 -12.41 -14.15 6.11
C GLU A 32 -11.60 -14.90 5.05
N ILE A 33 -10.31 -15.11 5.32
CA ILE A 33 -9.41 -15.85 4.44
C ILE A 33 -8.69 -16.93 5.25
N ASN A 34 -8.47 -18.08 4.63
CA ASN A 34 -7.70 -19.16 5.23
C ASN A 34 -6.27 -18.70 5.53
N ARG A 35 -5.79 -19.00 6.75
CA ARG A 35 -4.43 -18.63 7.17
C ARG A 35 -3.35 -19.22 6.26
N LYS A 36 -3.55 -20.45 5.78
CA LYS A 36 -2.63 -21.13 4.84
C LYS A 36 -2.55 -20.41 3.49
N GLU A 37 -3.69 -20.01 2.92
CA GLU A 37 -3.74 -19.25 1.67
C GLU A 37 -3.10 -17.87 1.82
N TYR A 38 -3.38 -17.17 2.93
CA TYR A 38 -2.77 -15.88 3.22
C TYR A 38 -1.24 -15.99 3.29
N ARG A 39 -0.70 -17.01 3.96
CA ARG A 39 0.76 -17.24 4.03
C ARG A 39 1.36 -17.50 2.65
N LYS A 40 0.74 -18.36 1.83
CA LYS A 40 1.18 -18.63 0.46
C LYS A 40 1.19 -17.36 -0.40
N ALA A 41 0.12 -16.56 -0.31
CA ALA A 41 0.03 -15.29 -1.04
C ALA A 41 1.09 -14.28 -0.57
N PHE A 42 1.37 -14.21 0.74
CA PHE A 42 2.46 -13.38 1.27
C PHE A 42 3.84 -13.80 0.76
N LEU A 43 4.13 -15.11 0.75
CA LEU A 43 5.40 -15.63 0.22
C LEU A 43 5.56 -15.35 -1.27
N SER A 44 4.49 -15.53 -2.05
CA SER A 44 4.47 -15.21 -3.49
C SER A 44 4.70 -13.71 -3.75
N ALA A 45 4.04 -12.85 -2.97
CA ALA A 45 4.26 -11.40 -3.06
C ALA A 45 5.69 -11.02 -2.67
N LEU A 46 6.24 -11.63 -1.62
CA LEU A 46 7.61 -11.39 -1.16
C LEU A 46 8.64 -11.84 -2.20
N SER A 47 8.47 -13.02 -2.81
CA SER A 47 9.38 -13.50 -3.86
C SER A 47 9.37 -12.60 -5.10
N ALA A 48 8.20 -12.06 -5.46
CA ALA A 48 8.06 -11.19 -6.62
C ALA A 48 8.83 -9.87 -6.48
N VAL A 49 8.99 -9.38 -5.26
CA VAL A 49 9.72 -8.14 -4.96
C VAL A 49 11.22 -8.27 -5.24
N PHE A 50 11.78 -9.47 -5.10
CA PHE A 50 13.20 -9.73 -5.38
C PHE A 50 13.51 -9.85 -6.88
N ARG A 51 12.49 -9.97 -7.74
CA ARG A 51 12.68 -10.11 -9.19
C ARG A 51 12.53 -8.76 -9.89
N LYS A 52 13.63 -8.27 -10.47
CA LYS A 52 13.65 -6.98 -11.20
C LYS A 52 12.62 -6.89 -12.31
N GLU A 53 12.49 -7.94 -13.12
CA GLU A 53 11.50 -8.05 -14.20
C GLU A 53 10.07 -7.78 -13.72
N VAL A 54 9.69 -8.35 -12.57
CA VAL A 54 8.32 -8.24 -12.03
C VAL A 54 8.07 -6.83 -11.50
N VAL A 55 9.09 -6.20 -10.92
CA VAL A 55 9.02 -4.82 -10.40
C VAL A 55 8.89 -3.80 -11.53
N GLU A 56 9.61 -4.01 -12.64
CA GLU A 56 9.53 -3.17 -13.83
C GLU A 56 8.20 -3.34 -14.56
N ASN A 57 7.72 -4.59 -14.70
CA ASN A 57 6.42 -4.90 -15.32
C ASN A 57 5.25 -4.25 -14.58
N ARG A 58 5.35 -4.07 -13.26
CA ARG A 58 4.37 -3.32 -12.46
C ARG A 58 4.36 -1.82 -12.80
N GLY A 59 5.45 -1.29 -13.35
CA GLY A 59 5.63 0.11 -13.72
C GLY A 59 6.39 0.95 -12.69
N HIS A 60 7.19 0.32 -11.83
CA HIS A 60 8.27 1.01 -11.11
C HIS A 60 9.48 1.21 -12.02
N ARG A 61 10.28 2.25 -11.76
CA ARG A 61 11.50 2.55 -12.53
C ARG A 61 12.74 2.46 -11.63
N PRO A 62 13.25 1.25 -11.36
CA PRO A 62 14.43 1.06 -10.51
C PRO A 62 15.73 1.55 -11.14
N GLY A 63 15.74 1.85 -12.45
CA GLY A 63 16.91 2.37 -13.15
C GLY A 63 18.09 1.39 -13.08
N SER A 64 19.25 1.90 -12.65
CA SER A 64 20.48 1.14 -12.46
C SER A 64 20.57 0.40 -11.13
N ALA A 65 19.61 0.57 -10.22
CA ALA A 65 19.67 -0.06 -8.90
C ALA A 65 19.61 -1.60 -9.02
N SER A 66 20.48 -2.28 -8.28
CA SER A 66 20.40 -3.73 -8.10
C SER A 66 19.29 -4.05 -7.09
N ILE A 67 18.44 -5.02 -7.44
CA ILE A 67 17.35 -5.48 -6.57
C ILE A 67 17.76 -6.85 -6.02
N PRO A 68 17.68 -7.08 -4.69
CA PRO A 68 17.11 -6.21 -3.65
C PRO A 68 18.03 -5.06 -3.21
N ILE A 69 17.41 -3.91 -2.90
CA ILE A 69 18.10 -2.77 -2.30
C ILE A 69 18.15 -2.97 -0.79
N VAL A 70 19.35 -3.12 -0.24
CA VAL A 70 19.57 -3.37 1.19
C VAL A 70 20.51 -2.29 1.74
N PHE A 71 20.08 -1.65 2.83
CA PHE A 71 20.83 -0.64 3.56
C PHE A 71 21.32 -1.16 4.91
N THR A 72 22.36 -0.53 5.43
CA THR A 72 22.84 -0.72 6.79
C THR A 72 21.85 -0.15 7.82
N LYS A 73 22.03 -0.54 9.08
CA LYS A 73 21.19 -0.08 10.21
C LYS A 73 21.21 1.45 10.39
N GLU A 74 22.29 2.11 9.99
CA GLU A 74 22.47 3.56 10.08
C GLU A 74 21.40 4.33 9.31
N PHE A 75 20.85 3.74 8.25
CA PHE A 75 19.76 4.33 7.47
C PHE A 75 18.51 4.62 8.32
N GLU A 76 18.29 3.87 9.40
CA GLU A 76 17.14 4.06 10.30
C GLU A 76 17.24 5.36 11.13
N ASN A 77 18.46 5.88 11.31
CA ASN A 77 18.72 7.07 12.12
C ASN A 77 18.52 8.39 11.36
N VAL A 78 18.34 8.33 10.03
CA VAL A 78 18.14 9.53 9.19
C VAL A 78 16.84 10.23 9.60
N SER A 79 16.96 11.50 9.98
CA SER A 79 15.83 12.28 10.52
C SER A 79 15.21 13.25 9.52
N LYS A 80 15.99 13.74 8.55
CA LYS A 80 15.52 14.74 7.58
C LYS A 80 15.09 14.07 6.28
N THR A 81 13.93 14.48 5.77
CA THR A 81 13.39 14.00 4.50
C THR A 81 14.33 14.28 3.32
N ARG A 82 15.01 15.44 3.33
CA ARG A 82 15.99 15.80 2.28
C ARG A 82 17.15 14.80 2.20
N GLU A 83 17.63 14.33 3.35
CA GLU A 83 18.71 13.34 3.43
C GLU A 83 18.25 11.98 2.88
N VAL A 84 17.03 11.55 3.23
CA VAL A 84 16.43 10.31 2.68
C VAL A 84 16.31 10.38 1.16
N VAL A 85 15.80 11.50 0.61
CA VAL A 85 15.69 11.69 -0.84
C VAL A 85 17.07 11.64 -1.50
N GLY A 86 18.06 12.35 -0.94
CA GLY A 86 19.43 12.34 -1.48
C GLY A 86 20.07 10.95 -1.47
N LEU A 87 19.82 10.13 -0.45
CA LEU A 87 20.32 8.75 -0.39
C LEU A 87 19.67 7.85 -1.45
N LEU A 88 18.35 7.96 -1.64
CA LEU A 88 17.62 7.19 -2.65
C LEU A 88 18.02 7.60 -4.08
N GLU A 89 18.26 8.89 -4.31
CA GLU A 89 18.77 9.39 -5.60
C GLU A 89 20.17 8.85 -5.91
N LYS A 90 21.07 8.81 -4.92
CA LYS A 90 22.43 8.24 -5.07
C LYS A 90 22.45 6.77 -5.48
N ILE A 91 21.44 6.00 -5.07
CA ILE A 91 21.30 4.58 -5.44
C ILE A 91 20.71 4.40 -6.85
N GLY A 92 20.24 5.47 -7.47
CA GLY A 92 19.67 5.44 -8.82
C GLY A 92 18.14 5.45 -8.86
N LEU A 93 17.47 5.64 -7.72
CA LEU A 93 15.99 5.71 -7.67
C LEU A 93 15.41 7.07 -8.06
N LYS A 94 16.22 7.96 -8.65
CA LYS A 94 15.80 9.30 -9.09
C LYS A 94 14.57 9.24 -10.01
N GLN A 95 14.56 8.35 -11.00
CA GLN A 95 13.44 8.19 -11.94
C GLN A 95 12.16 7.72 -11.24
N GLU A 96 12.27 6.87 -10.24
CA GLU A 96 11.13 6.41 -9.45
C GLU A 96 10.58 7.54 -8.58
N LEU A 97 11.45 8.31 -7.93
CA LEU A 97 11.03 9.46 -7.13
C LEU A 97 10.36 10.51 -7.99
N GLU A 98 10.92 10.88 -9.15
CA GLU A 98 10.30 11.80 -10.11
C GLU A 98 8.91 11.30 -10.56
N ARG A 99 8.78 10.00 -10.84
CA ARG A 99 7.50 9.38 -11.17
C ARG A 99 6.48 9.58 -10.04
N VAL A 100 6.88 9.44 -8.79
CA VAL A 100 5.99 9.56 -7.63
C VAL A 100 5.69 11.02 -7.28
N TYR A 101 6.67 11.92 -7.42
CA TYR A 101 6.51 13.37 -7.28
C TYR A 101 5.67 14.00 -8.39
N SER A 102 5.51 13.32 -9.53
CA SER A 102 4.63 13.79 -10.60
C SER A 102 3.25 14.16 -10.07
N ARG A 103 2.67 15.23 -10.66
CA ARG A 103 1.44 15.85 -10.15
C ARG A 103 0.35 14.79 -9.93
N PRO A 104 -0.23 14.68 -8.71
CA PRO A 104 -1.28 13.72 -8.44
C PRO A 104 -2.50 14.07 -9.29
N ARG A 105 -3.14 13.03 -9.84
CA ARG A 105 -4.37 13.23 -10.64
C ARG A 105 -5.55 13.42 -9.70
N VAL A 106 -6.45 14.32 -10.07
CA VAL A 106 -7.73 14.49 -9.37
C VAL A 106 -8.66 13.34 -9.76
N ARG A 107 -9.31 12.70 -8.79
CA ARG A 107 -10.28 11.63 -9.04
C ARG A 107 -11.54 12.22 -9.65
N CYS A 108 -12.01 11.64 -10.75
CA CYS A 108 -13.25 12.05 -11.39
C CYS A 108 -14.48 11.65 -10.55
N GLY A 109 -15.56 12.43 -10.68
CA GLY A 109 -16.87 12.12 -10.10
C GLY A 109 -16.99 12.28 -8.58
N LYS A 110 -17.97 11.57 -8.00
CA LYS A 110 -18.38 11.71 -6.59
C LYS A 110 -17.28 11.35 -5.58
N SER A 111 -16.23 10.62 -5.98
CA SER A 111 -15.13 10.29 -5.06
C SER A 111 -14.35 11.52 -4.60
N SER A 112 -14.29 12.58 -5.42
CA SER A 112 -13.62 13.82 -5.05
C SER A 112 -14.32 14.50 -3.86
N TRP A 113 -15.66 14.52 -3.89
CA TRP A 113 -16.51 15.09 -2.84
C TRP A 113 -16.43 14.34 -1.51
N ARG A 114 -16.17 13.03 -1.54
CA ARG A 114 -16.07 12.18 -0.33
C ARG A 114 -14.69 12.23 0.35
N GLY A 115 -13.95 13.33 0.17
CA GLY A 115 -12.61 13.52 0.75
C GLY A 115 -11.48 12.71 0.09
N ARG A 116 -11.74 12.00 -1.02
CA ARG A 116 -10.73 11.20 -1.76
C ARG A 116 -10.34 11.87 -3.07
N ARG A 117 -10.09 13.18 -3.05
CA ARG A 117 -9.83 14.01 -4.24
C ARG A 117 -8.60 13.61 -5.03
N LEU A 118 -7.50 13.24 -4.37
CA LEU A 118 -6.23 12.97 -5.05
C LEU A 118 -5.98 11.47 -5.24
N ARG A 119 -5.46 11.10 -6.41
CA ARG A 119 -4.88 9.77 -6.70
C ARG A 119 -3.37 9.95 -6.85
N ARG A 120 -2.63 9.45 -5.86
CA ARG A 120 -1.16 9.38 -5.88
C ARG A 120 -0.73 8.04 -6.48
N ARG A 121 0.46 8.02 -7.08
CA ARG A 121 1.10 6.77 -7.50
C ARG A 121 1.66 6.07 -6.27
N VAL A 122 1.68 4.75 -6.32
CA VAL A 122 2.33 3.94 -5.29
C VAL A 122 3.82 3.92 -5.60
N GLY A 123 4.63 4.41 -4.67
CA GLY A 123 6.08 4.47 -4.77
C GLY A 123 6.78 3.34 -4.01
N PRO A 124 8.07 3.52 -3.68
CA PRO A 124 8.83 2.51 -2.98
C PRO A 124 8.30 2.28 -1.56
N LEU A 125 8.44 1.05 -1.08
CA LEU A 125 8.17 0.66 0.31
C LEU A 125 9.51 0.54 1.03
N ILE A 126 9.67 1.23 2.17
CA ILE A 126 10.85 1.09 3.03
C ILE A 126 10.49 0.16 4.18
N VAL A 127 11.26 -0.90 4.38
CA VAL A 127 11.09 -1.81 5.52
C VAL A 127 12.22 -1.57 6.52
N VAL A 128 11.84 -1.23 7.75
CA VAL A 128 12.73 -0.87 8.85
C VAL A 128 12.52 -1.79 10.04
N SER A 129 13.55 -1.99 10.86
CA SER A 129 13.46 -2.91 11.99
C SER A 129 12.51 -2.40 13.07
N ASN A 130 12.56 -1.10 13.36
CA ASN A 130 11.82 -0.46 14.45
C ASN A 130 10.91 0.66 13.95
N HIS A 131 9.66 0.67 14.43
CA HIS A 131 8.68 1.71 14.11
C HIS A 131 9.01 3.08 14.75
N ARG A 132 9.84 3.11 15.80
CA ARG A 132 10.28 4.35 16.44
C ARG A 132 11.49 5.00 15.76
N ALA A 133 12.02 4.39 14.70
CA ALA A 133 13.14 4.94 13.96
C ALA A 133 12.81 6.32 13.37
N SER A 134 13.79 7.23 13.39
CA SER A 134 13.67 8.60 12.88
C SER A 134 13.21 8.64 11.42
N ILE A 135 13.65 7.65 10.64
CA ILE A 135 13.30 7.52 9.22
C ILE A 135 11.80 7.37 8.98
N VAL A 136 11.02 6.82 9.92
CA VAL A 136 9.57 6.67 9.75
C VAL A 136 8.90 8.03 9.55
N LYS A 137 9.33 9.04 10.33
CA LYS A 137 8.86 10.42 10.19
C LYS A 137 9.40 11.06 8.92
N ALA A 138 10.70 10.88 8.64
CA ALA A 138 11.35 11.47 7.47
C ALA A 138 10.73 10.99 6.15
N ALA A 139 10.52 9.68 6.00
CA ALA A 139 9.96 9.06 4.80
C ALA A 139 8.45 9.30 4.65
N SER A 140 7.70 9.48 5.74
CA SER A 140 6.28 9.85 5.68
C SER A 140 6.03 11.21 5.01
N GLY A 141 7.04 12.10 4.98
CA GLY A 141 6.99 13.35 4.24
C GLY A 141 7.10 13.19 2.72
N ILE A 142 7.57 12.03 2.24
CA ILE A 142 7.73 11.76 0.81
C ILE A 142 6.39 11.22 0.28
N PRO A 143 5.81 11.82 -0.78
CA PRO A 143 4.59 11.31 -1.35
C PRO A 143 4.79 9.87 -1.87
N GLY A 144 3.83 8.99 -1.65
CA GLY A 144 3.80 7.63 -2.24
C GLY A 144 4.80 6.63 -1.66
N VAL A 145 5.67 7.06 -0.75
CA VAL A 145 6.57 6.17 0.02
C VAL A 145 5.85 5.70 1.27
N ASP A 146 5.85 4.40 1.49
CA ASP A 146 5.31 3.80 2.73
C ASP A 146 6.46 3.23 3.56
N VAL A 147 6.29 3.19 4.88
CA VAL A 147 7.24 2.57 5.80
C VAL A 147 6.55 1.49 6.63
N ARG A 148 7.16 0.30 6.70
CA ARG A 148 6.64 -0.84 7.48
C ARG A 148 7.71 -1.51 8.30
N THR A 149 7.30 -2.19 9.37
CA THR A 149 8.15 -3.12 10.12
C THR A 149 7.89 -4.56 9.68
N PRO A 150 8.85 -5.48 9.85
CA PRO A 150 8.71 -6.90 9.49
C PRO A 150 7.45 -7.56 10.07
N GLU A 151 7.04 -7.17 11.27
CA GLU A 151 5.86 -7.71 11.95
C GLU A 151 4.55 -7.25 11.31
N LYS A 152 4.48 -5.98 10.92
CA LYS A 152 3.27 -5.36 10.34
C LYS A 152 3.23 -5.43 8.81
N LEU A 153 4.24 -6.03 8.19
CA LEU A 153 4.31 -6.19 6.75
C LEU A 153 3.17 -7.10 6.28
N SER A 154 2.35 -6.59 5.35
CA SER A 154 1.17 -7.28 4.80
C SER A 154 1.25 -7.44 3.29
N ILE A 155 0.39 -8.31 2.74
CA ILE A 155 0.24 -8.49 1.28
C ILE A 155 -0.14 -7.17 0.60
N MET A 156 -0.97 -6.35 1.24
CA MET A 156 -1.40 -5.06 0.67
C MET A 156 -0.24 -4.08 0.50
N ASP A 157 0.79 -4.18 1.34
CA ASP A 157 1.98 -3.35 1.26
C ASP A 157 2.90 -3.80 0.12
N LEU A 158 3.10 -5.12 -0.04
CA LEU A 158 3.96 -5.73 -1.08
C LEU A 158 3.32 -5.80 -2.46
N ALA A 159 1.99 -5.99 -2.50
CA ALA A 159 1.19 -6.17 -3.71
C ALA A 159 -0.04 -5.23 -3.72
N PRO A 160 0.16 -3.89 -3.74
CA PRO A 160 -0.97 -2.96 -3.73
C PRO A 160 -1.86 -3.15 -4.96
N GLY A 161 -3.17 -3.27 -4.75
CA GLY A 161 -4.13 -3.50 -5.83
C GLY A 161 -4.10 -4.91 -6.44
N GLY A 162 -3.45 -5.87 -5.77
CA GLY A 162 -3.43 -7.28 -6.20
C GLY A 162 -2.38 -7.62 -7.27
N MET A 163 -1.68 -6.62 -7.79
CA MET A 163 -0.50 -6.82 -8.64
C MET A 163 0.71 -7.07 -7.73
N PRO A 164 1.63 -8.01 -8.00
CA PRO A 164 2.85 -8.22 -7.20
C PRO A 164 4.00 -7.28 -7.65
N GLY A 165 5.17 -7.37 -7.01
CA GLY A 165 6.40 -6.68 -7.46
C GLY A 165 6.48 -5.19 -7.11
N ARG A 166 6.14 -4.79 -5.88
CA ARG A 166 6.40 -3.41 -5.45
C ARG A 166 7.89 -3.19 -5.25
N LEU A 167 8.43 -2.04 -5.65
CA LEU A 167 9.82 -1.69 -5.33
C LEU A 167 9.98 -1.54 -3.82
N THR A 168 10.83 -2.34 -3.20
CA THR A 168 11.09 -2.29 -1.75
C THR A 168 12.55 -2.02 -1.45
N VAL A 169 12.76 -1.21 -0.43
CA VAL A 169 14.04 -0.93 0.19
C VAL A 169 14.06 -1.58 1.57
N TRP A 170 15.12 -2.34 1.85
CA TRP A 170 15.26 -3.07 3.11
C TRP A 170 16.38 -2.49 3.95
N THR A 171 16.24 -2.51 5.28
CA THR A 171 17.40 -2.46 6.17
C THR A 171 17.83 -3.90 6.51
N LEU A 172 19.13 -4.13 6.66
CA LEU A 172 19.68 -5.43 7.09
C LEU A 172 18.93 -6.05 8.28
N PRO A 173 18.72 -5.35 9.42
CA PRO A 173 18.00 -5.93 10.55
C PRO A 173 16.52 -6.22 10.23
N ALA A 174 15.89 -5.45 9.35
CA ALA A 174 14.52 -5.72 8.92
C ALA A 174 14.43 -6.99 8.06
N LEU A 175 15.39 -7.19 7.16
CA LEU A 175 15.46 -8.37 6.30
C LEU A 175 15.60 -9.65 7.14
N GLU A 176 16.48 -9.63 8.15
CA GLU A 176 16.62 -10.74 9.10
C GLU A 176 15.31 -11.03 9.85
N GLY A 177 14.61 -9.99 10.28
CA GLY A 177 13.30 -10.11 10.93
C GLY A 177 12.25 -10.78 10.03
N VAL A 178 12.23 -10.43 8.73
CA VAL A 178 11.35 -11.07 7.76
C VAL A 178 11.74 -12.52 7.52
N VAL A 179 13.03 -12.84 7.41
CA VAL A 179 13.50 -14.24 7.26
C VAL A 179 13.07 -15.09 8.45
N LYS A 180 13.23 -14.59 9.69
CA LYS A 180 12.75 -15.28 10.90
C LYS A 180 11.24 -15.53 10.85
N ARG A 181 10.46 -14.55 10.38
CA ARG A 181 9.00 -14.69 10.22
C ARG A 181 8.63 -15.72 9.15
N VAL A 182 9.31 -15.70 8.01
CA VAL A 182 9.06 -16.60 6.88
C VAL A 182 9.44 -18.04 7.21
N ARG A 183 10.54 -18.28 7.93
CA ARG A 183 10.93 -19.63 8.38
C ARG A 183 9.84 -20.34 9.16
N LYS A 184 9.08 -19.62 9.99
CA LYS A 184 7.92 -20.17 10.70
C LYS A 184 6.79 -20.63 9.78
N TYR A 185 6.65 -20.03 8.60
CA TYR A 185 5.61 -20.40 7.63
C TYR A 185 5.99 -21.59 6.75
N VAL A 186 7.29 -21.87 6.61
CA VAL A 186 7.81 -22.98 5.79
C VAL A 186 8.02 -24.24 6.64
N ALA A 187 8.29 -24.09 7.94
CA ALA A 187 8.44 -25.20 8.87
C ALA A 187 7.10 -25.81 9.35
N GLU A 188 5.98 -25.12 9.13
CA GLU A 188 4.59 -25.58 9.40
C GLU A 188 3.92 -26.11 8.14
#